data_AF-A0A959KV14-F1
#
_entry.id   AF-A0A959KV14-F1
#
_cell.length_a   1.000
_cell.length_b   1.000
_cell.length_c   1.000
_cell.angle_alpha   90.00
_cell.angle_beta   90.00
_cell.angle_gamma   90.00
#
_symmetry.space_group_name_H-M   'P 1'
#
loop_
_entity.id
_entity.type
_entity.pdbx_description
1 polymer ?
#
loop_
_entity_poly.entity_id
_entity_poly.type
_entity_poly.pdbx_seq_one_letter_code
_entity_poly.pdbx_strand_id
1 'polypeptide(L)'
;VRQILDELYADAPDGLSGNEDCGQMSAWYVLSALGFYPVTPGSDLYAIGSPLFPEVTLHLENGNSFRIVAKGASATHKYIHSARLNGADYRYTYLRHADLMAGGVLELEMAATPGAWGMQPGDEPLSRIDEAPIVCTPVIQQADPAFYDSTIVVLTNLTEGARIYYTLDGSVPDTNSLLCRQALVLRESAELRAFAFHPEWGSSPVISASYFRIPERREIELSTEYAPQYAAGGDGALIDFRRGGSDFRTGQWQGYEGVDLDAVVDLGASKPLQRLALGCLQDENAWIFMPLRVRFYA
;
A
#
# COMPACT_ATOMS: atom_id res chain seq x y z
N VAL A 1 10.87 -0.52 -21.67
CA VAL A 1 9.88 0.30 -22.44
C VAL A 1 9.58 -0.29 -23.82
N ARG A 2 10.53 -0.38 -24.76
CA ARG A 2 10.25 -0.84 -26.14
C ARG A 2 9.57 -2.21 -26.25
N GLN A 3 9.96 -3.19 -25.44
CA GLN A 3 9.28 -4.49 -25.42
C GLN A 3 7.78 -4.37 -25.10
N ILE A 4 7.43 -3.53 -24.13
CA ILE A 4 6.02 -3.31 -23.74
C ILE A 4 5.24 -2.65 -24.87
N LEU A 5 5.83 -1.65 -25.54
CA LEU A 5 5.22 -1.00 -26.71
C LEU A 5 4.99 -1.99 -27.87
N ASP A 6 5.91 -2.95 -28.05
CA ASP A 6 5.86 -3.93 -29.14
C ASP A 6 4.91 -5.11 -28.83
N GLU A 7 4.75 -5.51 -27.56
CA GLU A 7 4.06 -6.76 -27.17
C GLU A 7 2.68 -6.55 -26.53
N LEU A 8 2.43 -5.41 -25.87
CA LEU A 8 1.21 -5.19 -25.10
C LEU A 8 0.22 -4.22 -25.76
N TYR A 9 0.53 -3.75 -26.97
CA TYR A 9 -0.26 -2.81 -27.75
C TYR A 9 -0.33 -3.24 -29.23
N ALA A 10 -1.54 -3.30 -29.78
CA ALA A 10 -1.80 -3.54 -31.19
C ALA A 10 -2.98 -2.70 -31.70
N ASP A 11 -3.09 -2.51 -33.01
CA ASP A 11 -4.18 -1.80 -33.68
C ASP A 11 -5.43 -2.67 -33.94
N ALA A 12 -5.56 -3.76 -33.20
CA ALA A 12 -6.67 -4.70 -33.25
C ALA A 12 -7.71 -4.43 -32.13
N PRO A 13 -8.97 -4.91 -32.27
CA PRO A 13 -9.99 -4.76 -31.23
C PRO A 13 -9.62 -5.32 -29.85
N ASP A 14 -8.74 -6.32 -29.80
CA ASP A 14 -8.18 -6.95 -28.59
C ASP A 14 -6.74 -6.50 -28.30
N GLY A 15 -6.31 -5.37 -28.89
CA GLY A 15 -4.92 -4.93 -28.90
C GLY A 15 -4.38 -4.36 -27.58
N LEU A 16 -5.12 -4.39 -26.48
CA LEU A 16 -4.65 -3.94 -25.17
C LEU A 16 -4.49 -5.12 -24.22
N SER A 17 -3.40 -5.14 -23.46
CA SER A 17 -3.11 -6.21 -22.48
C SER A 17 -3.98 -6.15 -21.20
N GLY A 18 -4.90 -5.21 -21.09
CA GLY A 18 -5.70 -4.96 -19.90
C GLY A 18 -6.76 -3.88 -20.12
N ASN A 19 -7.42 -3.47 -19.03
CA ASN A 19 -8.39 -2.37 -19.07
C ASN A 19 -7.73 -1.08 -19.54
N GLU A 20 -8.45 -0.29 -20.35
CA GLU A 20 -7.94 0.97 -20.90
C GLU A 20 -7.77 2.05 -19.82
N ASP A 21 -8.52 1.93 -18.72
CA ASP A 21 -8.49 2.80 -17.54
C ASP A 21 -8.66 4.29 -17.88
N CYS A 22 -9.68 4.58 -18.70
CA CYS A 22 -10.17 5.93 -19.01
C CYS A 22 -9.09 6.88 -19.57
N GLY A 23 -8.23 6.38 -20.44
CA GLY A 23 -7.15 7.11 -21.09
C GLY A 23 -5.77 6.79 -20.55
N GLN A 24 -5.65 6.12 -19.39
CA GLN A 24 -4.38 5.91 -18.72
C GLN A 24 -3.43 5.03 -19.54
N MET A 25 -3.90 3.89 -20.05
CA MET A 25 -3.09 2.99 -20.89
C MET A 25 -2.69 3.67 -22.21
N SER A 26 -3.65 4.36 -22.83
CA SER A 26 -3.43 5.07 -24.10
C SER A 26 -2.41 6.20 -23.95
N ALA A 27 -2.50 7.00 -22.88
CA ALA A 27 -1.54 8.06 -22.57
C ALA A 27 -0.14 7.50 -22.28
N TRP A 28 -0.05 6.35 -21.59
CA TRP A 28 1.22 5.67 -21.37
C TRP A 28 1.89 5.28 -22.69
N TYR A 29 1.13 4.74 -23.65
CA TYR A 29 1.65 4.39 -24.98
C TYR A 29 2.16 5.63 -25.70
N VAL A 30 1.36 6.70 -25.77
CA VAL A 30 1.72 7.95 -26.46
C VAL A 30 3.03 8.51 -25.92
N LEU A 31 3.12 8.75 -24.61
CA LEU A 31 4.31 9.34 -23.99
C LEU A 31 5.54 8.41 -24.15
N SER A 32 5.38 7.11 -23.92
CA SER A 32 6.46 6.15 -24.08
C SER A 32 6.97 6.06 -25.53
N ALA A 33 6.08 6.17 -26.52
CA ALA A 33 6.43 6.18 -27.94
C ALA A 33 7.16 7.47 -28.36
N LEU A 34 6.83 8.61 -27.75
CA LEU A 34 7.62 9.85 -27.88
C LEU A 34 9.02 9.70 -27.29
N GLY A 35 9.19 8.82 -26.30
CA GLY A 35 10.47 8.50 -25.68
C GLY A 35 10.70 9.13 -24.32
N PHE A 36 9.66 9.61 -23.62
CA PHE A 36 9.79 10.11 -22.24
C PHE A 36 8.49 9.90 -21.44
N TYR A 37 8.56 9.92 -20.10
CA TYR A 37 7.40 9.70 -19.24
C TYR A 37 7.49 10.45 -17.90
N PRO A 38 6.40 11.06 -17.40
CA PRO A 38 6.36 11.71 -16.08
C PRO A 38 6.18 10.67 -14.96
N VAL A 39 7.28 10.09 -14.48
CA VAL A 39 7.27 9.03 -13.46
C VAL A 39 6.68 9.49 -12.13
N THR A 40 6.93 10.75 -11.75
CA THR A 40 6.46 11.35 -10.50
C THR A 40 5.63 12.60 -10.81
N PRO A 41 4.34 12.47 -11.15
CA PRO A 41 3.47 13.61 -11.40
C PRO A 41 3.53 14.61 -10.23
N GLY A 42 3.68 15.90 -10.55
CA GLY A 42 3.97 16.97 -9.58
C GLY A 42 5.43 17.41 -9.58
N SER A 43 6.36 16.54 -10.00
CA SER A 43 7.70 16.94 -10.42
C SER A 43 7.67 17.63 -11.79
N ASP A 44 8.67 18.46 -12.08
CA ASP A 44 8.90 19.05 -13.39
C ASP A 44 9.78 18.17 -14.29
N LEU A 45 10.05 16.92 -13.91
CA LEU A 45 10.94 16.01 -14.64
C LEU A 45 10.16 14.94 -15.43
N TYR A 46 10.63 14.68 -16.65
CA TYR A 46 10.17 13.58 -17.51
C TYR A 46 11.33 12.62 -17.75
N ALA A 47 11.26 11.40 -17.26
CA ALA A 47 12.31 10.40 -17.49
C ALA A 47 12.36 10.03 -18.98
N ILE A 48 13.54 10.03 -19.59
CA ILE A 48 13.76 9.61 -20.98
C ILE A 48 13.75 8.08 -21.03
N GLY A 49 12.88 7.55 -21.88
CA GLY A 49 12.79 6.13 -22.21
C GLY A 49 13.54 5.82 -23.49
N SER A 50 12.85 5.23 -24.46
CA SER A 50 13.41 4.91 -25.77
C SER A 50 12.35 5.20 -26.84
N PRO A 51 12.57 6.21 -27.71
CA PRO A 51 11.59 6.63 -28.70
C PRO A 51 11.28 5.52 -29.70
N LEU A 52 10.03 5.49 -30.16
CA LEU A 52 9.56 4.53 -31.16
C LEU A 52 9.84 5.02 -32.59
N PHE A 53 9.66 6.33 -32.82
CA PHE A 53 9.77 6.95 -34.14
C PHE A 53 11.13 7.63 -34.35
N PRO A 54 11.65 7.66 -35.59
CA PRO A 54 12.89 8.40 -35.91
C PRO A 54 12.78 9.90 -35.69
N GLU A 55 11.59 10.47 -35.84
CA GLU A 55 11.35 11.90 -35.60
C GLU A 55 9.91 12.14 -35.15
N VAL A 56 9.73 12.99 -34.14
CA VAL A 56 8.43 13.50 -33.71
C VAL A 56 8.52 14.99 -33.41
N THR A 57 7.49 15.75 -33.76
CA THR A 57 7.35 17.16 -33.39
C THR A 57 6.12 17.37 -32.51
N LEU A 58 6.32 18.00 -31.36
CA LEU A 58 5.28 18.42 -30.43
C LEU A 58 4.98 19.90 -30.68
N HIS A 59 3.73 20.22 -31.01
CA HIS A 59 3.26 21.60 -31.11
C HIS A 59 2.59 21.99 -29.78
N LEU A 60 3.15 23.00 -29.11
CA LEU A 60 2.78 23.37 -27.76
C LEU A 60 1.76 24.51 -27.78
N GLU A 61 0.93 24.59 -26.73
CA GLU A 61 -0.12 25.61 -26.62
C GLU A 61 0.42 27.05 -26.60
N ASN A 62 1.67 27.24 -26.16
CA ASN A 62 2.34 28.54 -26.18
C ASN A 62 2.87 28.95 -27.58
N GLY A 63 2.62 28.14 -28.61
CA GLY A 63 3.07 28.37 -29.99
C GLY A 63 4.49 27.87 -30.29
N ASN A 64 5.24 27.42 -29.29
CA ASN A 64 6.54 26.80 -29.51
C ASN A 64 6.37 25.38 -30.09
N SER A 65 7.46 24.85 -30.64
CA SER A 65 7.53 23.45 -31.05
C SER A 65 8.77 22.79 -30.46
N PHE A 66 8.61 21.56 -29.97
CA PHE A 66 9.69 20.75 -29.45
C PHE A 66 9.82 19.49 -30.30
N ARG A 67 11.02 19.23 -30.83
CA ARG A 67 11.26 18.14 -31.76
C ARG A 67 12.19 17.10 -31.14
N ILE A 68 11.85 15.83 -31.31
CA ILE A 68 12.66 14.69 -30.89
C ILE A 68 13.15 13.99 -32.15
N VAL A 69 14.46 13.96 -32.35
CA VAL A 69 15.11 13.33 -33.50
C VAL A 69 15.93 12.15 -33.01
N ALA A 70 15.42 10.94 -33.16
CA ALA A 70 16.06 9.70 -32.75
C ALA A 70 16.76 9.04 -33.94
N LYS A 71 17.98 9.50 -34.23
CA LYS A 71 18.78 9.06 -35.37
C LYS A 71 19.09 7.56 -35.25
N GLY A 72 18.66 6.81 -36.26
CA GLY A 72 18.83 5.36 -36.30
C GLY A 72 17.79 4.57 -35.52
N ALA A 73 16.77 5.20 -34.89
CA ALA A 73 15.72 4.49 -34.18
C ALA A 73 15.05 3.44 -35.09
N SER A 74 14.98 2.20 -34.62
CA SER A 74 14.37 1.11 -35.36
C SER A 74 13.89 0.00 -34.42
N ALA A 75 13.36 -1.09 -34.98
CA ALA A 75 13.01 -2.28 -34.23
C ALA A 75 14.22 -2.97 -33.57
N THR A 76 15.45 -2.70 -34.01
CA THR A 76 16.68 -3.26 -33.40
C THR A 76 17.49 -2.20 -32.65
N HIS A 77 17.47 -0.95 -33.10
CA HIS A 77 18.21 0.15 -32.48
C HIS A 77 17.35 0.85 -31.44
N LYS A 78 17.35 0.28 -30.23
CA LYS A 78 16.49 0.67 -29.11
C LYS A 78 17.25 1.40 -27.99
N TYR A 79 18.57 1.46 -28.03
CA TYR A 79 19.41 2.03 -26.96
C TYR A 79 19.94 3.40 -27.36
N ILE A 80 19.94 4.36 -26.42
CA ILE A 80 20.50 5.69 -26.63
C ILE A 80 22.01 5.65 -26.33
N HIS A 81 22.85 6.12 -27.25
CA HIS A 81 24.31 6.23 -27.08
C HIS A 81 24.77 7.64 -26.77
N SER A 82 24.06 8.66 -27.25
CA SER A 82 24.29 10.05 -26.90
C SER A 82 23.03 10.89 -27.11
N ALA A 83 22.96 12.02 -26.42
CA ALA A 83 21.90 13.00 -26.59
C ALA A 83 22.48 14.41 -26.73
N ARG A 84 21.78 15.24 -27.50
CA ARG A 84 22.00 16.69 -27.56
C ARG A 84 20.69 17.43 -27.41
N LEU A 85 20.71 18.48 -26.61
CA LEU A 85 19.57 19.38 -26.46
C LEU A 85 19.96 20.74 -27.04
N ASN A 86 19.26 21.16 -28.09
CA ASN A 86 19.54 22.40 -28.82
C ASN A 86 21.00 22.50 -29.30
N GLY A 87 21.56 21.37 -29.73
CA GLY A 87 22.94 21.25 -30.23
C GLY A 87 24.02 21.13 -29.14
N ALA A 88 23.69 21.34 -27.86
CA ALA A 88 24.61 21.13 -26.75
C ALA A 88 24.58 19.68 -26.26
N ASP A 89 25.72 19.14 -25.83
CA ASP A 89 25.80 17.79 -25.27
C ASP A 89 24.89 17.67 -24.04
N TYR A 90 24.07 16.62 -24.02
CA TYR A 90 23.07 16.39 -23.00
C TYR A 90 23.29 15.02 -22.37
N ARG A 91 23.62 15.01 -21.07
CA ARG A 91 23.95 13.77 -20.35
C ARG A 91 22.82 13.25 -19.46
N TYR A 92 21.80 14.06 -19.19
CA TYR A 92 20.74 13.73 -18.27
C TYR A 92 19.73 12.76 -18.91
N THR A 93 19.29 11.78 -18.14
CA THR A 93 18.30 10.76 -18.53
C THR A 93 16.86 11.22 -18.29
N TYR A 94 16.64 12.52 -18.20
CA TYR A 94 15.35 13.16 -18.02
C TYR A 94 15.31 14.48 -18.78
N LEU A 95 14.13 15.00 -19.07
CA LEU A 95 13.88 16.37 -19.55
C LEU A 95 13.22 17.17 -18.45
N ARG A 96 13.48 18.48 -18.39
CA ARG A 96 12.70 19.38 -17.53
C ARG A 96 11.49 19.92 -18.30
N HIS A 97 10.41 20.19 -17.59
CA HIS A 97 9.22 20.81 -18.16
C HIS A 97 9.55 22.16 -18.82
N ALA A 98 10.44 22.95 -18.21
CA ALA A 98 10.90 24.22 -18.77
C ALA A 98 11.62 24.03 -20.12
N ASP A 99 12.45 22.99 -20.26
CA ASP A 99 13.17 22.70 -21.51
C ASP A 99 12.19 22.32 -22.63
N LEU A 100 11.16 21.52 -22.31
CA LEU A 100 10.09 21.17 -23.25
C LEU A 100 9.31 22.42 -23.67
N MET A 101 8.85 23.23 -22.70
CA MET A 101 8.01 24.41 -22.96
C MET A 101 8.73 25.52 -23.72
N ALA A 102 10.06 25.62 -23.57
CA ALA A 102 10.89 26.52 -24.37
C ALA A 102 10.94 26.13 -25.86
N GLY A 103 10.59 24.88 -26.20
CA GLY A 103 10.73 24.33 -27.54
C GLY A 103 12.18 23.98 -27.89
N GLY A 104 12.42 23.67 -29.16
CA GLY A 104 13.74 23.32 -29.67
C GLY A 104 13.86 21.88 -30.15
N VAL A 105 15.04 21.29 -30.03
CA VAL A 105 15.36 19.95 -30.57
C VAL A 105 16.15 19.12 -29.57
N LEU A 106 15.63 17.95 -29.22
CA LEU A 106 16.36 16.84 -28.61
C LEU A 106 16.81 15.89 -29.74
N GLU A 107 18.11 15.73 -29.91
CA GLU A 107 18.70 14.75 -30.82
C GLU A 107 19.25 13.57 -30.02
N LEU A 108 18.89 12.35 -30.41
CA LEU A 108 19.33 11.11 -29.79
C LEU A 108 20.02 10.24 -30.86
N GLU A 109 21.21 9.73 -30.57
CA GLU A 109 21.87 8.72 -31.41
C GLU A 109 21.50 7.32 -30.88
N MET A 110 20.80 6.54 -31.70
CA MET A 110 20.29 5.22 -31.33
C MET A 110 21.21 4.10 -31.80
N ALA A 111 21.30 3.03 -31.01
CA ALA A 111 22.15 1.87 -31.24
C ALA A 111 21.44 0.55 -30.92
N ALA A 112 21.94 -0.54 -31.48
CA ALA A 112 21.44 -1.90 -31.25
C ALA A 112 21.88 -2.52 -29.93
N THR A 113 22.91 -1.95 -29.27
CA THR A 113 23.45 -2.41 -27.99
C THR A 113 23.52 -1.26 -26.98
N PRO A 114 23.47 -1.55 -25.66
CA PRO A 114 23.62 -0.53 -24.63
C PRO A 114 24.91 0.29 -24.77
N GLY A 115 24.84 1.58 -24.40
CA GLY A 115 25.97 2.51 -24.38
C GLY A 115 26.26 3.04 -22.97
N ALA A 116 27.11 4.07 -22.86
CA ALA A 116 27.55 4.66 -21.59
C ALA A 116 26.83 5.99 -21.22
N TRP A 117 25.87 6.42 -22.02
CA TRP A 117 25.11 7.66 -21.79
C TRP A 117 24.26 7.56 -20.51
N GLY A 118 24.24 8.62 -19.71
CA GLY A 118 23.42 8.70 -18.51
C GLY A 118 23.87 7.80 -17.35
N MET A 119 25.13 7.34 -17.34
CA MET A 119 25.66 6.44 -16.32
C MET A 119 26.40 7.15 -15.17
N GLN A 120 26.60 8.48 -15.24
CA GLN A 120 27.31 9.18 -14.16
C GLN A 120 26.32 9.55 -13.03
N PRO A 121 26.75 9.51 -11.76
CA PRO A 121 25.91 9.99 -10.66
C PRO A 121 25.43 11.42 -10.89
N GLY A 122 24.11 11.62 -10.79
CA GLY A 122 23.43 12.89 -11.07
C GLY A 122 22.94 13.05 -12.51
N ASP A 123 23.11 12.05 -13.38
CA ASP A 123 22.46 11.99 -14.69
C ASP A 123 21.01 11.45 -14.59
N GLU A 124 20.69 10.72 -13.52
CA GLU A 124 19.36 10.21 -13.20
C GLU A 124 18.37 11.31 -12.72
N PRO A 125 17.05 11.14 -12.91
CA PRO A 125 16.07 12.03 -12.29
C PRO A 125 16.18 11.96 -10.77
N LEU A 126 16.17 13.13 -10.12
CA LEU A 126 16.29 13.22 -8.67
C LEU A 126 14.97 12.88 -7.99
N SER A 127 14.99 11.93 -7.05
CA SER A 127 13.87 11.63 -6.17
C SER A 127 14.30 11.82 -4.72
N ARG A 128 13.82 12.89 -4.08
CA ARG A 128 14.08 13.18 -2.67
C ARG A 128 12.95 14.00 -2.06
N ILE A 129 12.78 13.88 -0.75
CA ILE A 129 11.84 14.69 0.04
C ILE A 129 12.67 15.82 0.67
N ASP A 130 12.71 16.98 0.02
CA ASP A 130 13.42 18.17 0.54
C ASP A 130 12.57 18.98 1.52
N GLU A 131 11.25 18.92 1.37
CA GLU A 131 10.29 19.72 2.11
C GLU A 131 9.36 18.80 2.92
N ALA A 132 9.11 19.18 4.18
CA ALA A 132 8.24 18.46 5.12
C ALA A 132 8.61 16.97 5.31
N PRO A 133 9.72 16.67 5.99
CA PRO A 133 10.08 15.28 6.27
C PRO A 133 8.98 14.59 7.08
N ILE A 134 8.58 13.40 6.63
CA ILE A 134 7.44 12.67 7.19
C ILE A 134 7.93 11.75 8.29
N VAL A 135 7.31 11.85 9.47
CA VAL A 135 7.50 10.85 10.53
C VAL A 135 6.57 9.68 10.25
N CYS A 136 7.15 8.51 9.97
CA CYS A 136 6.42 7.27 9.78
C CYS A 136 5.59 6.97 11.02
N THR A 137 4.39 6.42 10.84
CA THR A 137 3.60 5.91 11.97
C THR A 137 4.32 4.73 12.63
N PRO A 138 4.17 4.53 13.96
CA PRO A 138 4.61 3.30 14.60
C PRO A 138 4.02 2.05 13.95
N VAL A 139 4.76 0.94 14.01
CA VAL A 139 4.32 -0.38 13.53
C VAL A 139 4.23 -1.32 14.73
N ILE A 140 3.11 -2.03 14.86
CA ILE A 140 2.95 -3.13 15.82
C ILE A 140 3.49 -4.39 15.13
N GLN A 141 4.68 -4.85 15.52
CA GLN A 141 5.35 -6.01 14.90
C GLN A 141 4.86 -7.35 15.42
N GLN A 142 4.52 -7.40 16.70
CA GLN A 142 4.06 -8.60 17.38
C GLN A 142 3.04 -8.18 18.43
N ALA A 143 1.89 -8.84 18.42
CA ALA A 143 0.97 -8.92 19.54
C ALA A 143 -0.15 -9.91 19.23
N ASP A 144 -0.59 -10.65 20.24
CA ASP A 144 -1.85 -11.39 20.17
C ASP A 144 -2.99 -10.48 20.65
N PRO A 145 -3.97 -10.14 19.80
CA PRO A 145 -5.07 -9.25 20.17
C PRO A 145 -5.94 -9.79 21.30
N ALA A 146 -5.95 -11.11 21.52
CA ALA A 146 -6.63 -11.77 22.62
C ALA A 146 -5.67 -12.71 23.36
N PHE A 147 -5.66 -12.70 24.69
CA PHE A 147 -4.69 -13.44 25.50
C PHE A 147 -5.24 -13.83 26.88
N TYR A 148 -4.70 -14.90 27.50
CA TYR A 148 -5.11 -15.34 28.84
C TYR A 148 -4.34 -14.62 29.96
N ASP A 149 -3.02 -14.79 29.98
CA ASP A 149 -2.16 -14.31 31.07
C ASP A 149 -1.52 -12.96 30.74
N SER A 150 -0.89 -12.88 29.58
CA SER A 150 -0.28 -11.65 29.08
C SER A 150 0.00 -11.74 27.59
N THR A 151 0.11 -10.59 26.93
CA THR A 151 0.69 -10.48 25.59
C THR A 151 1.83 -9.46 25.58
N ILE A 152 2.77 -9.64 24.65
CA ILE A 152 3.90 -8.73 24.44
C ILE A 152 3.61 -7.93 23.18
N VAL A 153 3.53 -6.61 23.32
CA VAL A 153 3.36 -5.68 22.20
C VAL A 153 4.71 -5.04 21.87
N VAL A 154 5.19 -5.28 20.65
CA VAL A 154 6.43 -4.68 20.14
C VAL A 154 6.08 -3.56 19.17
N LEU A 155 6.44 -2.33 19.54
CA LEU A 155 6.30 -1.14 18.69
C LEU A 155 7.66 -0.76 18.10
N THR A 156 7.70 -0.55 16.78
CA THR A 156 8.88 -0.04 16.07
C THR A 156 8.54 1.16 15.21
N ASN A 157 9.55 1.88 14.76
CA ASN A 157 9.40 3.03 13.87
C ASN A 157 10.54 3.06 12.85
N LEU A 158 10.24 3.44 11.61
CA LEU A 158 11.21 3.52 10.52
C LEU A 158 11.94 4.87 10.47
N THR A 159 11.41 5.90 11.14
CA THR A 159 12.05 7.22 11.19
C THR A 159 13.14 7.22 12.26
N GLU A 160 14.40 7.29 11.83
CA GLU A 160 15.55 7.41 12.72
C GLU A 160 15.40 8.63 13.64
N GLY A 161 15.78 8.49 14.91
CA GLY A 161 15.65 9.56 15.92
C GLY A 161 14.23 9.80 16.45
N ALA A 162 13.19 9.15 15.88
CA ALA A 162 11.83 9.28 16.36
C ALA A 162 11.60 8.47 17.65
N ARG A 163 10.73 9.01 18.52
CA ARG A 163 10.34 8.40 19.81
C ARG A 163 8.86 8.06 19.77
N ILE A 164 8.50 6.87 20.24
CA ILE A 164 7.10 6.41 20.24
C ILE A 164 6.46 6.70 21.60
N TYR A 165 5.35 7.44 21.60
CA TYR A 165 4.55 7.70 22.79
C TYR A 165 3.20 7.01 22.67
N TYR A 166 2.67 6.53 23.80
CA TYR A 166 1.44 5.74 23.81
C TYR A 166 0.59 5.92 25.06
N THR A 167 -0.67 5.50 24.94
CA THR A 167 -1.67 5.36 26.00
C THR A 167 -2.29 3.96 25.90
N LEU A 168 -2.86 3.44 26.99
CA LEU A 168 -3.48 2.11 27.05
C LEU A 168 -4.98 2.14 27.39
N ASP A 169 -5.52 3.35 27.57
CA ASP A 169 -6.89 3.62 27.99
C ASP A 169 -7.74 4.23 26.85
N GLY A 170 -7.23 4.26 25.62
CA GLY A 170 -7.92 4.82 24.45
C GLY A 170 -7.83 6.35 24.31
N SER A 171 -7.20 7.04 25.26
CA SER A 171 -6.97 8.50 25.14
C SER A 171 -5.97 8.81 24.01
N VAL A 172 -6.09 9.98 23.37
CA VAL A 172 -5.15 10.38 22.31
C VAL A 172 -3.79 10.67 22.96
N PRO A 173 -2.70 9.99 22.56
CA PRO A 173 -1.37 10.23 23.12
C PRO A 173 -0.79 11.58 22.66
N ASP A 174 0.04 12.16 23.52
CA ASP A 174 0.87 13.34 23.25
C ASP A 174 2.32 13.11 23.73
N THR A 175 3.18 14.11 23.65
CA THR A 175 4.59 14.01 24.08
C THR A 175 4.78 13.94 25.60
N ASN A 176 3.70 14.09 26.39
CA ASN A 176 3.70 13.88 27.85
C ASN A 176 3.22 12.47 28.24
N SER A 177 2.72 11.70 27.27
CA SER A 177 2.24 10.33 27.47
C SER A 177 3.40 9.35 27.71
N LEU A 178 3.09 8.06 27.90
CA LEU A 178 4.11 7.06 28.20
C LEU A 178 5.05 6.88 27.02
N LEU A 179 6.36 6.98 27.27
CA LEU A 179 7.38 6.74 26.25
C LEU A 179 7.68 5.23 26.13
N CYS A 180 7.51 4.68 24.93
CA CYS A 180 7.87 3.30 24.63
C CYS A 180 9.40 3.16 24.53
N ARG A 181 10.02 2.60 25.57
CA ARG A 181 11.47 2.32 25.63
C ARG A 181 11.82 0.87 25.31
N GLN A 182 10.85 -0.02 25.47
CA GLN A 182 10.97 -1.47 25.32
C GLN A 182 9.59 -2.04 24.99
N ALA A 183 9.54 -3.34 24.69
CA ALA A 183 8.28 -4.05 24.48
C ALA A 183 7.33 -3.89 25.68
N LEU A 184 6.04 -3.72 25.39
CA LEU A 184 4.99 -3.54 26.39
C LEU A 184 4.46 -4.92 26.79
N VAL A 185 4.36 -5.17 28.10
CA VAL A 185 3.74 -6.40 28.61
C VAL A 185 2.35 -6.05 29.12
N LEU A 186 1.32 -6.45 28.36
CA LEU A 186 -0.07 -6.24 28.75
C LEU A 186 -0.55 -7.45 29.56
N ARG A 187 -1.10 -7.18 30.74
CA ARG A 187 -1.67 -8.20 31.64
C ARG A 187 -3.18 -8.06 31.83
N GLU A 188 -3.76 -7.00 31.29
CA GLU A 188 -5.20 -6.70 31.30
C GLU A 188 -5.58 -6.15 29.92
N SER A 189 -6.87 -6.19 29.60
CA SER A 189 -7.39 -5.58 28.37
C SER A 189 -6.98 -4.11 28.28
N ALA A 190 -6.65 -3.65 27.08
CA ALA A 190 -6.15 -2.31 26.84
C ALA A 190 -6.59 -1.79 25.48
N GLU A 191 -6.78 -0.47 25.39
CA GLU A 191 -6.93 0.24 24.12
C GLU A 191 -5.64 1.04 23.88
N LEU A 192 -4.73 0.42 23.12
CA LEU A 192 -3.45 1.02 22.77
C LEU A 192 -3.68 2.09 21.71
N ARG A 193 -3.18 3.30 21.97
CA ARG A 193 -3.01 4.33 20.95
C ARG A 193 -1.58 4.83 20.99
N ALA A 194 -0.95 4.97 19.83
CA ALA A 194 0.47 5.34 19.77
C ALA A 194 0.77 6.24 18.57
N PHE A 195 1.75 7.13 18.73
CA PHE A 195 2.33 7.91 17.62
C PHE A 195 3.84 8.05 17.79
N ALA A 196 4.52 8.41 16.72
CA ALA A 196 5.94 8.70 16.73
C ALA A 196 6.18 10.21 16.67
N PHE A 197 7.17 10.69 17.41
CA PHE A 197 7.58 12.08 17.44
C PHE A 197 9.08 12.21 17.17
N HIS A 198 9.43 12.99 16.15
CA HIS A 198 10.80 13.40 15.85
C HIS A 198 10.97 14.88 16.21
N PRO A 199 12.04 15.28 16.92
CA PRO A 199 12.19 16.66 17.42
C PRO A 199 12.22 17.71 16.31
N GLU A 200 12.69 17.38 15.12
CA GLU A 200 12.77 18.30 13.97
C GLU A 200 11.62 18.14 12.99
N TRP A 201 10.99 16.95 12.93
CA TRP A 201 10.03 16.61 11.86
C TRP A 201 8.58 16.55 12.38
N GLY A 202 8.38 16.72 13.69
CA GLY A 202 7.06 16.74 14.31
C GLY A 202 6.52 15.35 14.60
N SER A 203 5.22 15.17 14.40
CA SER A 203 4.47 13.98 14.83
C SER A 203 3.94 13.19 13.64
N SER A 204 3.97 11.86 13.75
CA SER A 204 3.19 10.98 12.88
C SER A 204 1.70 11.06 13.20
N PRO A 205 0.83 10.57 12.32
CA PRO A 205 -0.52 10.17 12.71
C PRO A 205 -0.54 9.15 13.87
N VAL A 206 -1.66 9.08 14.58
CA VAL A 206 -1.88 8.13 15.68
C VAL A 206 -2.40 6.80 15.12
N ILE A 207 -1.77 5.69 15.51
CA ILE A 207 -2.28 4.33 15.30
C ILE A 207 -3.06 3.86 16.54
N SER A 208 -3.98 2.91 16.37
CA SER A 208 -4.77 2.35 17.48
C SER A 208 -4.94 0.84 17.35
N ALA A 209 -4.98 0.13 18.47
CA ALA A 209 -5.23 -1.31 18.55
C ALA A 209 -5.91 -1.68 19.87
N SER A 210 -6.83 -2.64 19.84
CA SER A 210 -7.51 -3.16 21.03
C SER A 210 -6.98 -4.54 21.41
N TYR A 211 -6.72 -4.73 22.70
CA TYR A 211 -6.24 -5.97 23.28
C TYR A 211 -7.22 -6.46 24.34
N PHE A 212 -7.56 -7.74 24.29
CA PHE A 212 -8.59 -8.35 25.12
C PHE A 212 -7.99 -9.47 25.96
N ARG A 213 -8.08 -9.32 27.28
CA ARG A 213 -7.79 -10.42 28.19
C ARG A 213 -9.01 -11.34 28.27
N ILE A 214 -8.79 -12.61 27.98
CA ILE A 214 -9.78 -13.68 28.11
C ILE A 214 -9.95 -13.98 29.61
N PRO A 215 -11.16 -13.77 30.20
CA PRO A 215 -11.39 -13.99 31.62
C PRO A 215 -11.43 -15.48 31.92
N GLU A 216 -10.57 -15.90 32.86
CA GLU A 216 -10.41 -17.30 33.28
C GLU A 216 -10.01 -18.20 32.10
N ARG A 217 -9.58 -19.44 32.35
CA ARG A 217 -9.23 -20.38 31.28
C ARG A 217 -10.50 -20.88 30.58
N ARG A 218 -11.25 -19.96 29.96
CA ARG A 218 -12.38 -20.30 29.11
C ARG A 218 -11.86 -21.17 27.99
N GLU A 219 -12.50 -22.30 27.81
CA GLU A 219 -12.19 -23.21 26.74
C GLU A 219 -13.40 -23.28 25.82
N ILE A 220 -13.13 -23.56 24.55
CA ILE A 220 -14.17 -23.77 23.57
C ILE A 220 -13.85 -25.01 22.77
N GLU A 221 -14.87 -25.84 22.60
CA GLU A 221 -14.86 -26.95 21.66
C GLU A 221 -15.81 -26.60 20.52
N LEU A 222 -15.29 -26.52 19.30
CA LEU A 222 -16.09 -26.40 18.09
C LEU A 222 -16.35 -27.80 17.56
N SER A 223 -17.62 -28.22 17.57
CA SER A 223 -18.02 -29.52 17.02
C SER A 223 -18.12 -29.49 15.48
N THR A 224 -18.07 -28.30 14.89
CA THR A 224 -18.12 -28.05 13.45
C THR A 224 -17.02 -27.09 13.03
N GLU A 225 -16.39 -27.35 11.87
CA GLU A 225 -15.37 -26.46 11.31
C GLU A 225 -15.99 -25.19 10.72
N TYR A 226 -15.32 -24.05 10.94
CA TYR A 226 -15.65 -22.80 10.27
C TYR A 226 -15.07 -22.77 8.86
N ALA A 227 -15.65 -21.93 8.00
CA ALA A 227 -15.18 -21.72 6.64
C ALA A 227 -13.79 -21.04 6.65
N PRO A 228 -12.77 -21.58 5.96
CA PRO A 228 -11.39 -21.03 5.99
C PRO A 228 -11.30 -19.56 5.57
N GLN A 229 -12.17 -19.11 4.66
CA GLN A 229 -12.27 -17.72 4.22
C GLN A 229 -12.77 -16.75 5.31
N TYR A 230 -13.35 -17.28 6.40
CA TYR A 230 -13.90 -16.52 7.53
C TYR A 230 -13.46 -17.16 8.86
N ALA A 231 -12.15 -17.26 9.07
CA ALA A 231 -11.59 -17.89 10.27
C ALA A 231 -11.57 -17.00 11.52
N ALA A 232 -11.58 -15.68 11.36
CA ALA A 232 -11.40 -14.70 12.45
C ALA A 232 -10.22 -15.03 13.39
N GLY A 233 -10.48 -15.18 14.69
CA GLY A 233 -9.52 -15.60 15.71
C GLY A 233 -9.23 -17.11 15.72
N GLY A 234 -9.63 -17.85 14.68
CA GLY A 234 -9.54 -19.30 14.62
C GLY A 234 -10.45 -19.96 15.65
N ASP A 235 -10.01 -21.08 16.22
CA ASP A 235 -10.82 -21.89 17.15
C ASP A 235 -11.26 -21.10 18.39
N GLY A 236 -10.49 -20.09 18.80
CA GLY A 236 -10.80 -19.23 19.94
C GLY A 236 -11.76 -18.07 19.64
N ALA A 237 -12.21 -17.87 18.39
CA ALA A 237 -12.90 -16.64 17.98
C ALA A 237 -14.15 -16.31 18.83
N LEU A 238 -14.92 -17.31 19.27
CA LEU A 238 -16.13 -17.06 20.08
C LEU A 238 -15.82 -16.73 21.56
N ILE A 239 -14.57 -16.91 22.00
CA ILE A 239 -14.12 -16.61 23.36
C ILE A 239 -12.98 -15.58 23.40
N ASP A 240 -12.60 -14.98 22.27
CA ASP A 240 -11.50 -14.02 22.16
C ASP A 240 -11.90 -12.57 22.54
N PHE A 241 -13.19 -12.36 22.84
CA PHE A 241 -13.82 -11.08 23.21
C PHE A 241 -13.78 -9.99 22.13
N ARG A 242 -13.30 -10.32 20.94
CA ARG A 242 -13.34 -9.43 19.79
C ARG A 242 -14.74 -9.49 19.20
N ARG A 243 -15.23 -8.34 18.74
CA ARG A 243 -16.51 -8.23 18.05
C ARG A 243 -16.27 -7.74 16.64
N GLY A 244 -16.85 -8.43 15.66
CA GLY A 244 -16.86 -7.97 14.29
C GLY A 244 -17.65 -6.66 14.14
N GLY A 245 -17.14 -5.78 13.27
CA GLY A 245 -17.82 -4.57 12.84
C GLY A 245 -18.88 -4.83 11.76
N SER A 246 -19.34 -3.78 11.09
CA SER A 246 -20.33 -3.87 10.01
C SER A 246 -19.77 -4.40 8.68
N ASP A 247 -18.45 -4.50 8.54
CA ASP A 247 -17.80 -5.01 7.33
C ASP A 247 -17.11 -6.35 7.64
N PHE A 248 -17.58 -7.41 6.97
CA PHE A 248 -17.02 -8.75 7.13
C PHE A 248 -15.56 -8.84 6.68
N ARG A 249 -15.14 -7.97 5.76
CA ARG A 249 -13.78 -7.97 5.19
C ARG A 249 -12.71 -7.56 6.18
N THR A 250 -13.11 -7.06 7.35
CA THR A 250 -12.20 -6.77 8.47
C THR A 250 -11.57 -8.03 9.06
N GLY A 251 -12.05 -9.23 8.69
CA GLY A 251 -11.51 -10.51 9.16
C GLY A 251 -11.81 -10.78 10.63
N GLN A 252 -12.82 -10.12 11.21
CA GLN A 252 -13.23 -10.29 12.61
C GLN A 252 -14.48 -11.17 12.77
N TRP A 253 -15.01 -11.73 11.68
CA TRP A 253 -16.18 -12.58 11.68
C TRP A 253 -15.79 -14.04 11.41
N GLN A 254 -16.26 -14.94 12.27
CA GLN A 254 -16.15 -16.38 12.04
C GLN A 254 -17.39 -16.85 11.27
N GLY A 255 -17.19 -17.50 10.13
CA GLY A 255 -18.27 -17.91 9.22
C GLY A 255 -18.42 -19.42 9.13
N TYR A 256 -19.64 -19.87 8.87
CA TYR A 256 -19.98 -21.29 8.68
C TYR A 256 -20.77 -21.44 7.38
N GLU A 257 -20.38 -22.40 6.54
CA GLU A 257 -20.97 -22.63 5.22
C GLU A 257 -21.47 -24.07 5.10
N GLY A 258 -22.75 -24.25 4.83
CA GLY A 258 -23.36 -25.59 4.68
C GLY A 258 -23.46 -26.43 5.95
N VAL A 259 -23.01 -25.89 7.09
CA VAL A 259 -23.06 -26.51 8.42
C VAL A 259 -23.60 -25.53 9.44
N ASP A 260 -24.21 -26.06 10.50
CA ASP A 260 -24.62 -25.25 11.66
C ASP A 260 -23.38 -24.96 12.53
N LEU A 261 -23.35 -23.80 13.19
CA LEU A 261 -22.43 -23.57 14.31
C LEU A 261 -22.86 -24.44 15.50
N ASP A 262 -22.03 -25.41 15.87
CA ASP A 262 -22.16 -26.18 17.10
C ASP A 262 -20.90 -26.03 17.97
N ALA A 263 -21.08 -25.51 19.18
CA ALA A 263 -19.97 -25.14 20.06
C ALA A 263 -20.34 -25.28 21.54
N VAL A 264 -19.37 -25.77 22.32
CA VAL A 264 -19.44 -25.84 23.78
C VAL A 264 -18.41 -24.88 24.36
N VAL A 265 -18.87 -23.91 25.16
CA VAL A 265 -18.00 -22.98 25.88
C VAL A 265 -17.94 -23.37 27.35
N ASP A 266 -16.77 -23.78 27.83
CA ASP A 266 -16.52 -23.99 29.25
C ASP A 266 -16.17 -22.65 29.92
N LEU A 267 -16.94 -22.29 30.96
CA LEU A 267 -16.73 -21.08 31.75
C LEU A 267 -15.67 -21.28 32.84
N GLY A 268 -15.14 -22.49 33.02
CA GLY A 268 -14.11 -22.87 33.98
C GLY A 268 -14.62 -23.04 35.41
N ALA A 269 -15.78 -22.48 35.75
CA ALA A 269 -16.43 -22.65 37.05
C ALA A 269 -17.96 -22.47 36.95
N SER A 270 -18.70 -23.13 37.86
CA SER A 270 -20.15 -22.94 37.97
C SER A 270 -20.49 -21.52 38.40
N LYS A 271 -21.29 -20.81 37.58
CA LYS A 271 -21.63 -19.39 37.77
C LYS A 271 -23.05 -19.09 37.30
N PRO A 272 -23.77 -18.13 37.93
CA PRO A 272 -25.08 -17.71 37.47
C PRO A 272 -24.98 -16.97 36.14
N LEU A 273 -25.76 -17.43 35.14
CA LEU A 273 -25.85 -16.81 33.83
C LEU A 273 -26.99 -15.77 33.79
N GLN A 274 -26.65 -14.53 33.47
CA GLN A 274 -27.64 -13.44 33.33
C GLN A 274 -28.12 -13.26 31.89
N ARG A 275 -27.24 -13.49 30.90
CA ARG A 275 -27.54 -13.30 29.49
C ARG A 275 -26.64 -14.18 28.62
N LEU A 276 -27.26 -14.81 27.63
CA LEU A 276 -26.59 -15.43 26.48
C LEU A 276 -27.08 -14.74 25.22
N ALA A 277 -26.16 -14.40 24.33
CA ALA A 277 -26.47 -13.76 23.05
C ALA A 277 -25.39 -14.11 22.02
N LEU A 278 -25.80 -14.21 20.76
CA LEU A 278 -24.91 -14.39 19.62
C LEU A 278 -24.96 -13.12 18.77
N GLY A 279 -23.79 -12.63 18.37
CA GLY A 279 -23.68 -11.56 17.36
C GLY A 279 -23.64 -12.18 15.98
N CYS A 280 -24.46 -11.68 15.05
CA CYS A 280 -24.49 -12.12 13.66
C CYS A 280 -24.42 -10.92 12.74
N LEU A 281 -23.83 -11.11 11.56
CA LEU A 281 -23.83 -10.15 10.46
C LEU A 281 -24.80 -10.62 9.38
N GLN A 282 -25.46 -9.68 8.70
CA GLN A 282 -26.26 -9.93 7.49
C GLN A 282 -25.76 -9.02 6.37
N ASP A 283 -25.37 -9.62 5.25
CA ASP A 283 -25.03 -8.94 4.00
C ASP A 283 -25.41 -9.86 2.82
N GLU A 284 -26.60 -9.63 2.27
CA GLU A 284 -27.18 -10.48 1.22
C GLU A 284 -26.40 -10.40 -0.09
N ASN A 285 -25.73 -9.27 -0.38
CA ASN A 285 -24.90 -9.13 -1.57
C ASN A 285 -23.65 -10.02 -1.51
N ALA A 286 -23.18 -10.29 -0.29
CA ALA A 286 -22.06 -11.18 -0.01
C ALA A 286 -22.51 -12.60 0.36
N TRP A 287 -23.80 -12.94 0.23
CA TRP A 287 -24.38 -14.23 0.62
C TRP A 287 -24.18 -14.57 2.12
N ILE A 288 -24.16 -13.54 2.98
CA ILE A 288 -24.08 -13.69 4.44
C ILE A 288 -25.48 -13.53 5.02
N PHE A 289 -26.03 -14.61 5.53
CA PHE A 289 -27.41 -14.66 6.04
C PHE A 289 -27.46 -14.86 7.56
N MET A 290 -28.53 -14.37 8.17
CA MET A 290 -28.85 -14.67 9.57
C MET A 290 -29.11 -16.17 9.75
N PRO A 291 -28.76 -16.75 10.92
CA PRO A 291 -29.14 -18.13 11.22
C PRO A 291 -30.66 -18.26 11.28
N LEU A 292 -31.21 -19.35 10.74
CA LEU A 292 -32.65 -19.62 10.76
C LEU A 292 -33.18 -19.75 12.21
N ARG A 293 -32.35 -20.26 13.12
CA ARG A 293 -32.66 -20.39 14.54
C ARG A 293 -31.36 -20.44 15.35
N VAL A 294 -31.39 -19.87 16.55
CA VAL A 294 -30.33 -20.02 17.56
C VAL A 294 -30.91 -20.75 18.77
N ARG A 295 -30.17 -21.71 19.33
CA ARG A 295 -30.51 -22.42 20.57
C ARG A 295 -29.35 -22.32 21.53
N PHE A 296 -29.64 -21.96 22.78
CA PHE A 296 -28.67 -21.96 23.87
C PHE A 296 -29.05 -23.05 24.87
N TYR A 297 -28.04 -23.78 25.35
CA TYR A 297 -28.15 -24.74 26.43
C TYR A 297 -27.21 -24.28 27.55
N ALA A 298 -27.67 -24.32 28.79
CA ALA A 298 -26.95 -23.84 29.97
C ALA A 298 -27.31 -24.66 31.20
#